data_AF-U1SF00-F1
#
_entry.id   AF-U1SF00-F1
#
_cell.length_a   1.000
_cell.length_b   1.000
_cell.length_c   1.000
_cell.angle_alpha   90.00
_cell.angle_beta   90.00
_cell.angle_gamma   90.00
#
_symmetry.space_group_name_H-M   'P 1'
#
loop_
_entity.id
_entity.type
_entity.pdbx_description
1 polymer ?
#
loop_
_entity_poly.entity_id
_entity_poly.type
_entity_poly.pdbx_seq_one_letter_code
_entity_poly.pdbx_strand_id
1 'polypeptide(L)'
;MVLMVVKRGGNAEPFNREKVVSGVRKACKGRPIDEEELKLLGIRVERDLRSRGVSEVKAEEVGLAILEPLRQLDEVAYMRFASVYQHFNSLDDYSQAIDSLKKARSQE
;
A
#
# COMPACT_ATOMS: atom_id res chain seq x y z
N MET A 1 -4.45 -6.44 21.46
CA MET A 1 -5.54 -5.55 21.04
C MET A 1 -5.88 -5.81 19.58
N VAL A 2 -7.16 -5.86 19.22
CA VAL A 2 -7.60 -6.03 17.82
C VAL A 2 -7.49 -4.67 17.12
N LEU A 3 -6.82 -4.63 15.97
CA LEU A 3 -6.76 -3.43 15.13
C LEU A 3 -8.04 -3.34 14.31
N MET A 4 -8.76 -2.23 14.43
CA MET A 4 -10.01 -1.98 13.70
C MET A 4 -9.76 -1.04 12.52
N VAL A 5 -10.45 -1.28 11.41
CA VAL A 5 -10.39 -0.47 10.19
C VAL A 5 -11.72 0.23 9.99
N VAL A 6 -11.72 1.55 10.08
CA VAL A 6 -12.88 2.41 9.83
C VAL A 6 -12.99 2.68 8.33
N LYS A 7 -14.09 2.24 7.73
CA LYS A 7 -14.38 2.46 6.31
C LYS A 7 -14.87 3.87 6.04
N ARG A 8 -14.88 4.27 4.77
CA ARG A 8 -15.40 5.58 4.33
C ARG A 8 -16.85 5.84 4.75
N GLY A 9 -17.66 4.78 4.88
CA GLY A 9 -19.04 4.86 5.37
C GLY A 9 -19.19 4.93 6.89
N GLY A 10 -18.10 4.96 7.66
CA GLY A 10 -18.10 5.02 9.13
C GLY A 10 -18.19 3.67 9.84
N ASN A 11 -18.52 2.59 9.13
CA ASN A 11 -18.51 1.25 9.71
C ASN A 11 -17.07 0.76 9.97
N ALA A 12 -16.85 0.13 11.13
CA ALA A 12 -15.57 -0.45 11.50
C ALA A 12 -15.60 -1.98 11.39
N GLU A 13 -14.49 -2.57 10.96
CA GLU A 13 -14.29 -4.02 10.92
C GLU A 13 -12.88 -4.38 11.39
N PRO A 14 -12.62 -5.59 11.90
CA PRO A 14 -11.26 -6.02 12.19
C PRO A 14 -10.37 -5.96 10.95
N PHE A 15 -9.12 -5.55 11.12
CA PHE A 15 -8.12 -5.59 10.07
C PHE A 15 -7.98 -7.01 9.51
N ASN A 16 -7.99 -7.14 8.19
CA ASN A 16 -7.86 -8.41 7.49
C ASN A 16 -6.78 -8.30 6.39
N ARG A 17 -5.70 -9.08 6.55
CA ARG A 17 -4.59 -9.16 5.60
C ARG A 17 -5.01 -9.60 4.20
N GLU A 18 -6.00 -10.47 4.07
CA GLU A 18 -6.48 -10.94 2.76
C GLU A 18 -7.10 -9.81 1.95
N LYS A 19 -7.74 -8.82 2.62
CA LYS A 19 -8.26 -7.63 1.94
C LYS A 19 -7.14 -6.73 1.42
N VAL A 20 -6.02 -6.66 2.15
CA VAL A 20 -4.81 -5.96 1.68
C VAL A 20 -4.26 -6.64 0.43
N VAL A 21 -4.02 -7.95 0.49
CA VAL A 21 -3.51 -8.74 -0.65
C VAL A 21 -4.43 -8.61 -1.87
N SER A 22 -5.74 -8.75 -1.67
CA SER A 22 -6.74 -8.62 -2.73
C SER A 22 -6.72 -7.23 -3.38
N GLY A 23 -6.60 -6.16 -2.58
CA GLY A 23 -6.52 -4.78 -3.08
C GLY A 23 -5.27 -4.51 -3.92
N VAL A 24 -4.14 -5.12 -3.58
CA VAL A 24 -2.86 -4.93 -4.27
C VAL A 24 -2.74 -5.79 -5.54
N ARG A 25 -3.41 -6.94 -5.58
CA ARG A 25 -3.30 -7.92 -6.69
C ARG A 25 -3.53 -7.32 -8.07
N LYS A 26 -4.45 -6.35 -8.20
CA LYS A 26 -4.72 -5.68 -9.49
C LYS A 26 -3.50 -4.90 -10.00
N ALA A 27 -2.78 -4.23 -9.10
CA ALA A 27 -1.59 -3.46 -9.46
C ALA A 27 -0.42 -4.36 -9.87
N CYS A 28 -0.31 -5.53 -9.24
CA CYS A 28 0.73 -6.54 -9.50
C CYS A 28 0.51 -7.37 -10.78
N LYS A 29 -0.61 -7.22 -11.48
CA LYS A 29 -0.90 -8.05 -12.68
C LYS A 29 0.20 -7.92 -13.75
N GLY A 30 0.76 -9.06 -14.17
CA GLY A 30 1.82 -9.14 -15.18
C GLY A 30 3.19 -8.68 -14.69
N ARG A 31 3.38 -8.55 -13.37
CA ARG A 31 4.68 -8.34 -12.73
C ARG A 31 5.24 -9.67 -12.21
N PRO A 32 6.56 -9.82 -12.08
CA PRO A 32 7.19 -11.01 -11.52
C PRO A 32 7.08 -10.99 -9.98
N ILE A 33 5.85 -11.03 -9.47
CA ILE A 33 5.54 -11.02 -8.04
C ILE A 33 4.73 -12.27 -7.74
N ASP A 34 5.19 -13.09 -6.80
CA ASP A 34 4.51 -14.31 -6.40
C ASP A 34 3.51 -14.08 -5.23
N GLU A 35 2.73 -15.10 -4.92
CA GLU A 35 1.70 -15.03 -3.88
C GLU A 35 2.31 -15.00 -2.46
N GLU A 36 3.53 -15.52 -2.27
CA GLU A 36 4.23 -15.48 -0.99
C GLU A 36 4.74 -14.06 -0.69
N GLU A 37 5.29 -13.37 -1.68
CA GLU A 37 5.66 -11.96 -1.59
C GLU A 37 4.48 -11.06 -1.24
N LEU A 38 3.29 -11.31 -1.83
CA LEU A 38 2.07 -10.58 -1.48
C LEU A 38 1.63 -10.85 -0.02
N LYS A 39 1.75 -12.09 0.46
CA LYS A 39 1.47 -12.42 1.87
C LYS A 39 2.43 -11.71 2.81
N LEU A 40 3.72 -11.68 2.47
CA LEU A 40 4.74 -10.95 3.23
C LEU A 40 4.46 -9.44 3.24
N LEU A 41 4.03 -8.87 2.11
CA LEU A 41 3.56 -7.48 2.04
C LEU A 41 2.41 -7.25 3.02
N GLY A 42 1.39 -8.12 3.04
CA GLY A 42 0.27 -8.01 3.98
C GLY A 42 0.71 -8.04 5.45
N ILE A 43 1.71 -8.86 5.78
CA ILE A 43 2.32 -8.91 7.13
C ILE A 43 3.05 -7.60 7.45
N ARG A 44 3.82 -7.05 6.51
CA ARG A 44 4.55 -5.78 6.70
C ARG A 44 3.58 -4.62 6.94
N VAL A 45 2.49 -4.55 6.17
CA VAL A 45 1.43 -3.55 6.35
C VAL A 45 0.77 -3.67 7.72
N GLU A 46 0.42 -4.88 8.15
CA GLU A 46 -0.16 -5.08 9.49
C GLU A 46 0.80 -4.62 10.60
N ARG A 47 2.08 -4.99 10.48
CA ARG A 47 3.11 -4.61 11.46
C ARG A 47 3.28 -3.09 11.54
N ASP A 48 3.29 -2.41 10.40
CA ASP A 48 3.37 -0.94 10.33
C ASP A 48 2.15 -0.29 10.98
N LEU A 49 0.94 -0.74 10.67
CA LEU A 49 -0.27 -0.17 11.27
C LEU A 49 -0.31 -0.38 12.79
N ARG A 50 0.13 -1.55 13.27
CA ARG A 50 0.16 -1.87 14.70
C ARG A 50 1.26 -1.11 15.45
N SER A 51 2.40 -0.83 14.83
CA SER A 51 3.50 -0.10 15.49
C SER A 51 3.13 1.35 15.82
N ARG A 52 2.11 1.91 15.15
CA ARG A 52 1.55 3.24 15.44
C ARG A 52 0.84 3.33 16.79
N GLY A 53 0.56 2.20 17.45
CA GLY A 53 -0.04 2.17 18.79
C GLY A 53 -1.52 2.57 18.85
N VAL A 54 -2.20 2.63 17.70
CA VAL A 54 -3.62 2.98 17.62
C VAL A 54 -4.51 1.74 17.57
N SER A 55 -5.72 1.85 18.13
CA SER A 55 -6.73 0.78 18.08
C SER A 55 -7.55 0.78 16.79
N GLU A 56 -7.62 1.93 16.13
CA GLU A 56 -8.42 2.18 14.93
C GLU A 56 -7.59 2.92 13.88
N VAL A 57 -7.74 2.51 12.61
CA VAL A 57 -7.14 3.17 11.45
C VAL A 57 -8.18 3.35 10.36
N LYS A 58 -8.09 4.43 9.57
CA LYS A 58 -8.96 4.60 8.42
C LYS A 58 -8.56 3.66 7.29
N ALA A 59 -9.53 3.23 6.48
CA ALA A 59 -9.25 2.39 5.31
C ALA A 59 -8.29 3.04 4.30
N GLU A 60 -8.31 4.37 4.22
CA GLU A 60 -7.37 5.16 3.41
C GLU A 60 -5.93 5.03 3.93
N GLU A 61 -5.74 5.07 5.26
CA GLU A 61 -4.42 4.90 5.88
C GLU A 61 -3.85 3.49 5.65
N VAL A 62 -4.72 2.47 5.57
CA VAL A 62 -4.31 1.12 5.16
C VAL A 62 -3.79 1.13 3.71
N GLY A 63 -4.47 1.87 2.82
CA GLY A 63 -4.02 2.09 1.44
C GLY A 63 -2.65 2.76 1.38
N LEU A 64 -2.43 3.80 2.18
CA LEU A 64 -1.14 4.48 2.26
C LEU A 64 -0.04 3.59 2.84
N ALA A 65 -0.35 2.77 3.85
CA ALA A 65 0.60 1.84 4.46
C ALA A 65 1.08 0.73 3.51
N ILE A 66 0.33 0.46 2.44
CA ILE A 66 0.72 -0.50 1.38
C ILE A 66 1.84 0.06 0.49
N LEU A 67 1.87 1.39 0.29
CA LEU A 67 2.71 2.02 -0.73
C LEU A 67 4.18 1.70 -0.54
N GLU A 68 4.70 1.85 0.67
CA GLU A 68 6.13 1.66 0.93
C GLU A 68 6.58 0.18 0.79
N PRO A 69 5.91 -0.82 1.39
CA PRO A 69 6.20 -2.23 1.12
C PRO A 69 6.07 -2.60 -0.35
N LEU A 70 5.08 -2.04 -1.07
CA LEU A 70 4.89 -2.31 -2.49
C LEU A 70 5.98 -1.69 -3.35
N ARG A 71 6.47 -0.50 -2.99
CA ARG A 71 7.58 0.19 -3.67
C ARG A 71 8.85 -0.66 -3.62
N GLN A 72 9.15 -1.22 -2.45
CA GLN A 72 10.30 -2.10 -2.25
C GLN A 72 10.15 -3.44 -3.00
N LEU A 73 8.92 -3.90 -3.20
CA LEU A 73 8.63 -5.13 -3.90
C LEU A 73 8.70 -4.95 -5.43
N ASP A 74 8.04 -3.92 -5.97
CA ASP A 74 8.02 -3.61 -7.39
C ASP A 74 7.57 -2.17 -7.65
N GLU A 75 8.46 -1.35 -8.21
CA GLU A 75 8.20 0.07 -8.50
C GLU A 75 7.03 0.29 -9.48
N VAL A 76 6.83 -0.62 -10.44
CA VAL A 76 5.75 -0.49 -11.44
C VAL A 76 4.39 -0.80 -10.83
N ALA A 77 4.30 -1.84 -10.00
CA ALA A 77 3.10 -2.14 -9.22
C ALA A 77 2.78 -1.01 -8.24
N TYR A 78 3.81 -0.47 -7.58
CA TYR A 78 3.69 0.73 -6.77
C TYR A 78 3.09 1.89 -7.55
N MET A 79 3.62 2.24 -8.72
CA MET A 79 3.10 3.36 -9.53
C MET A 79 1.61 3.18 -9.91
N ARG A 80 1.22 1.95 -10.27
CA ARG A 80 -0.17 1.61 -10.60
C ARG A 80 -1.11 1.70 -9.41
N PHE A 81 -0.61 1.38 -8.21
CA PHE A 81 -1.38 1.46 -6.98
C PHE A 81 -1.46 2.91 -6.48
N ALA A 82 -0.32 3.60 -6.44
CA ALA A 82 -0.18 5.00 -6.03
C ALA A 82 -1.08 5.91 -6.86
N SER A 83 -1.21 5.70 -8.16
CA SER A 83 -2.06 6.56 -9.00
C SER A 83 -3.53 6.58 -8.57
N VAL A 84 -4.04 5.50 -7.98
CA VAL A 84 -5.41 5.44 -7.44
C VAL A 84 -5.48 6.08 -6.05
N TYR A 85 -4.57 5.71 -5.16
CA TYR A 85 -4.64 6.10 -3.74
C TYR A 85 -4.10 7.50 -3.45
N GLN A 86 -3.23 8.04 -4.30
CA GLN A 86 -2.73 9.40 -4.25
C GLN A 86 -3.40 10.31 -5.31
N HIS A 87 -4.44 9.81 -5.98
CA HIS A 87 -5.24 10.56 -6.95
C HIS A 87 -4.41 11.24 -8.05
N PHE A 88 -3.58 10.47 -8.77
CA PHE A 88 -2.85 11.02 -9.90
C PHE A 88 -3.85 11.39 -11.00
N ASN A 89 -3.84 12.65 -11.41
CA ASN A 89 -4.75 13.22 -12.41
C ASN A 89 -4.00 13.72 -13.67
N SER A 90 -2.67 13.73 -13.65
CA SER A 90 -1.84 14.30 -14.70
C SER A 90 -0.57 13.51 -14.94
N LEU A 91 0.06 13.69 -16.10
CA LEU A 91 1.41 13.15 -16.38
C LEU A 91 2.47 13.72 -15.44
N ASP A 92 2.23 14.91 -14.88
CA ASP A 92 3.13 15.55 -13.94
C ASP A 92 3.17 14.77 -12.61
N ASP A 93 2.02 14.27 -12.13
CA ASP A 93 1.96 13.43 -10.92
C ASP A 93 2.80 12.15 -11.08
N TYR A 94 2.74 11.51 -12.25
CA TYR A 94 3.59 10.37 -12.57
C TYR A 94 5.07 10.76 -12.62
N SER A 95 5.39 11.92 -13.21
CA SER A 95 6.77 12.39 -13.32
C SER A 95 7.37 12.68 -11.95
N GLN A 96 6.63 13.35 -11.07
CA GLN A 96 7.04 13.61 -9.68
C GLN A 96 7.26 12.31 -8.89
N ALA A 97 6.37 11.33 -9.05
CA ALA A 97 6.52 10.03 -8.41
C ALA A 97 7.77 9.28 -8.93
N ILE A 98 8.01 9.28 -10.24
CA ILE A 98 9.22 8.69 -10.85
C ILE A 98 10.49 9.37 -10.33
N ASP A 99 10.50 10.69 -10.25
CA ASP A 99 11.66 11.43 -9.75
C ASP A 99 11.91 11.15 -8.26
N SER A 100 10.85 10.98 -7.48
CA SER A 100 10.95 10.55 -6.08
C SER A 100 11.56 9.15 -5.95
N LEU A 101 11.15 8.20 -6.81
CA LEU A 101 11.72 6.85 -6.85
C LEU A 101 13.22 6.89 -7.22
N LYS A 102 13.58 7.66 -8.24
CA LYS A 102 14.99 7.82 -8.64
C LYS A 102 15.85 8.39 -7.51
N LYS A 103 15.35 9.40 -6.80
CA LYS A 103 16.05 10.01 -5.65
C LYS A 103 16.23 9.01 -4.52
N ALA A 104 15.21 8.23 -4.18
CA ALA A 104 15.29 7.20 -3.14
C ALA A 104 16.41 6.18 -3.45
N ARG A 105 16.50 5.72 -4.71
CA ARG A 105 17.56 4.80 -5.16
C ARG A 105 18.97 5.39 -5.08
N SER A 106 19.13 6.70 -5.21
CA SER A 106 20.45 7.35 -5.10
C SER A 106 20.92 7.56 -3.66
N GLN A 107 20.06 7.28 -2.67
CA GLN A 107 20.35 7.42 -1.24
C GLN A 107 20.55 6.07 -0.54
N GLU A 108 20.34 4.97 -1.26
CA GLU A 108 20.63 3.57 -0.86
C GLU A 108 22.02 3.15 -1.35
#